data_AF-A0A971QNR7-F1
#
_entry.id   AF-A0A971QNR7-F1
#
_cell.length_a   1.000
_cell.length_b   1.000
_cell.length_c   1.000
_cell.angle_alpha   90.00
_cell.angle_beta   90.00
_cell.angle_gamma   90.00
#
_symmetry.space_group_name_H-M   'P 1'
#
loop_
_entity.id
_entity.type
_entity.pdbx_description
1 polymer ?
#
loop_
_entity_poly.entity_id
_entity_poly.type
_entity_poly.pdbx_seq_one_letter_code
_entity_poly.pdbx_strand_id
1 'polypeptide(L)'
;ILWVVFLWFAGYAGLLLFIEPGNPELWVMGLLPLWLLFCGLVLLPLTVDNRLWLPFLLLLVLFVHNGVGGIGVLGDPSKDYQQQKAKSVLAHAGSNDVVVTAGSPVFERYLRYQFPGKVIYLYDLSEEQLSDAILPVNSHNIYILDDVFHQHRSLITRFSEKTKQIERFAEKVMPYVEKVADDEFGGIYRLRTEG
;
A
#
# COMPACT_ATOMS: atom_id res chain seq x y z
N ILE A 1 8.28 -6.58 36.03
CA ILE A 1 7.58 -5.63 35.13
C ILE A 1 8.28 -5.55 33.78
N LEU A 2 9.55 -5.15 33.69
CA LEU A 2 10.29 -5.04 32.41
C LEU A 2 10.24 -6.31 31.55
N TRP A 3 10.51 -7.49 32.13
CA TRP A 3 10.46 -8.76 31.42
C TRP A 3 9.06 -9.11 30.89
N VAL A 4 8.01 -8.73 31.62
CA VAL A 4 6.62 -8.95 31.19
C VAL A 4 6.30 -8.08 29.99
N VAL A 5 6.71 -6.80 30.03
CA VAL A 5 6.53 -5.88 28.90
C VAL A 5 7.34 -6.34 27.69
N PHE A 6 8.58 -6.77 27.89
CA PHE A 6 9.41 -7.32 26.81
C PHE A 6 8.76 -8.54 26.15
N LEU A 7 8.33 -9.53 26.93
CA LEU A 7 7.67 -10.73 26.41
C LEU A 7 6.38 -10.38 25.68
N TRP A 8 5.62 -9.41 26.19
CA TRP A 8 4.42 -8.91 25.54
C TRP A 8 4.74 -8.28 24.18
N PHE A 9 5.72 -7.37 24.10
CA PHE A 9 6.12 -6.74 22.84
C PHE A 9 6.69 -7.74 21.85
N ALA A 10 7.52 -8.68 22.29
CA ALA A 10 8.10 -9.71 21.43
C ALA A 10 7.00 -10.62 20.85
N GLY A 11 6.06 -11.07 21.68
CA GLY A 11 4.91 -11.86 21.23
C GLY A 11 3.99 -11.07 20.31
N TYR A 12 3.71 -9.81 20.63
CA TYR A 12 2.88 -8.92 19.82
C TYR A 12 3.52 -8.64 18.45
N ALA A 13 4.80 -8.28 18.43
CA ALA A 13 5.55 -8.08 17.19
C ALA A 13 5.60 -9.35 16.35
N GLY A 14 5.84 -10.51 16.96
CA GLY A 14 5.81 -11.80 16.26
C GLY A 14 4.46 -12.08 15.61
N LEU A 15 3.36 -11.84 16.32
CA LEU A 15 2.00 -11.97 15.79
C LEU A 15 1.76 -11.00 14.62
N LEU A 16 2.12 -9.72 14.77
CA LEU A 16 1.94 -8.73 13.72
C LEU A 16 2.77 -9.04 12.48
N LEU A 17 4.02 -9.48 12.66
CA LEU A 17 4.88 -9.87 11.55
C LEU A 17 4.34 -11.11 10.82
N PHE A 18 3.62 -11.98 11.52
CA PHE A 18 3.00 -13.16 10.94
C PHE A 18 1.70 -12.82 10.18
N ILE A 19 0.86 -11.92 10.72
CA ILE A 19 -0.46 -11.63 10.16
C ILE A 19 -0.41 -10.49 9.14
N GLU A 20 0.17 -9.34 9.50
CA GLU A 20 0.14 -8.13 8.66
C GLU A 20 1.37 -7.22 8.91
N PRO A 21 2.58 -7.67 8.51
CA PRO A 21 3.83 -6.95 8.79
C PRO A 21 3.86 -5.53 8.18
N GLY A 22 3.12 -5.33 7.09
CA GLY A 22 3.09 -4.08 6.34
C GLY A 22 2.04 -3.06 6.79
N ASN A 23 1.25 -3.34 7.84
CA ASN A 23 0.22 -2.43 8.32
C ASN A 23 0.70 -1.66 9.58
N PRO A 24 1.21 -0.42 9.43
CA PRO A 24 1.72 0.36 10.56
C PRO A 24 0.64 0.72 11.58
N GLU A 25 -0.64 0.73 11.20
CA GLU A 25 -1.74 1.08 12.11
C GLU A 25 -1.90 0.07 13.24
N LEU A 26 -1.64 -1.22 12.97
CA LEU A 26 -1.70 -2.24 14.02
C LEU A 26 -0.65 -1.97 15.10
N TRP A 27 0.54 -1.49 14.72
CA TRP A 27 1.62 -1.20 15.67
C TRP A 27 1.27 -0.06 16.64
N VAL A 28 0.29 0.80 16.31
CA VAL A 28 -0.17 1.89 17.19
C VAL A 28 -0.71 1.36 18.52
N MET A 29 -1.36 0.19 18.52
CA MET A 29 -1.87 -0.42 19.75
C MET A 29 -0.74 -0.84 20.69
N GLY A 30 0.42 -1.21 20.13
CA GLY A 30 1.65 -1.45 20.89
C GLY A 30 2.21 -0.19 21.54
N LEU A 31 1.91 1.01 21.04
CA LEU A 31 2.45 2.24 21.60
C LEU A 31 1.85 2.57 22.97
N LEU A 32 0.60 2.22 23.25
CA LEU A 32 -0.05 2.49 24.54
C LEU A 32 0.74 1.93 25.74
N PRO A 33 1.03 0.62 25.81
CA PRO A 33 1.84 0.07 26.91
C PRO A 33 3.28 0.58 26.90
N LEU A 34 3.84 0.91 25.73
CA LEU A 34 5.18 1.52 25.63
C LEU A 34 5.20 2.90 26.30
N TRP A 35 4.21 3.74 26.01
CA TRP A 35 4.08 5.09 26.56
C TRP A 35 3.84 5.05 28.07
N LEU A 36 3.03 4.12 28.57
CA LEU A 36 2.84 3.95 30.02
C LEU A 36 4.16 3.56 30.71
N LEU A 37 4.93 2.64 30.11
CA LEU A 37 6.24 2.27 30.63
C LEU A 37 7.21 3.47 30.60
N PHE A 38 7.22 4.22 29.50
CA PHE A 38 8.04 5.43 29.35
C PHE A 38 7.68 6.49 30.40
N CYS A 39 6.39 6.72 30.65
CA CYS A 39 5.94 7.62 31.70
C CYS A 39 6.46 7.21 33.08
N GLY A 40 6.37 5.92 33.42
CA GLY A 40 6.81 5.41 34.71
C GLY A 40 8.34 5.37 34.90
N LEU A 41 9.09 5.01 33.86
CA LEU A 41 10.55 4.84 33.95
C LEU A 41 11.34 6.11 33.64
N VAL A 42 10.78 7.01 32.83
CA VAL A 42 11.47 8.20 32.33
C VAL A 42 10.84 9.47 32.88
N LEU A 43 9.55 9.71 32.62
CA LEU A 43 8.93 10.98 33.01
C LEU A 43 8.80 11.17 34.53
N LEU A 44 8.43 10.10 35.26
CA LEU A 44 8.24 10.17 36.71
C LEU A 44 9.55 10.52 37.45
N PRO A 45 10.70 9.83 37.23
CA PRO A 45 11.97 10.23 37.85
C PRO A 45 12.41 11.63 37.47
N LEU A 46 12.24 12.04 36.20
CA LEU A 46 12.61 13.38 35.74
C LEU A 46 11.77 14.49 36.39
N THR A 47 10.54 14.18 36.77
CA THR A 47 9.67 15.11 37.50
C THR A 47 10.13 15.25 38.95
N VAL A 48 10.49 14.15 39.61
CA VAL A 48 11.03 14.15 40.99
C VAL A 48 12.36 14.92 41.05
N ASP A 49 13.24 14.74 40.06
CA ASP A 49 14.56 15.39 40.00
C ASP A 49 14.52 16.84 39.47
N ASN A 50 13.33 17.41 39.24
CA ASN A 50 13.10 18.74 38.66
C ASN A 50 13.80 18.97 37.29
N ARG A 51 13.91 17.91 36.49
CA ARG A 51 14.52 17.91 35.15
C ARG A 51 13.46 17.95 34.03
N LEU A 52 12.38 18.68 34.26
CA LEU A 52 11.23 18.79 33.35
C LEU A 52 11.59 19.35 31.96
N TRP A 53 12.74 20.01 31.81
CA TRP A 53 13.24 20.48 30.51
C TRP A 53 13.55 19.33 29.53
N LEU A 54 13.88 18.12 30.02
CA LEU A 54 14.16 16.95 29.18
C LEU A 54 12.92 16.45 28.42
N PRO A 55 11.74 16.28 29.06
CA PRO A 55 10.48 16.04 28.36
C PRO A 55 10.14 17.11 27.30
N PHE A 56 10.36 18.39 27.59
CA PHE A 56 10.14 19.46 26.61
C PHE A 56 11.12 19.38 25.43
N LEU A 57 12.39 19.05 25.69
CA LEU A 57 13.37 18.80 24.64
C LEU A 57 12.94 17.59 23.78
N LEU A 58 12.45 16.51 24.39
CA LEU A 58 11.92 15.36 23.66
C LEU A 58 10.73 15.75 22.78
N LEU A 59 9.79 16.56 23.29
CA LEU A 59 8.68 17.08 22.49
C LEU A 59 9.18 17.92 21.32
N LEU A 60 10.20 18.76 21.52
CA LEU A 60 10.80 19.54 20.45
C LEU A 60 11.45 18.64 19.39
N VAL A 61 12.21 17.62 19.81
CA VAL A 61 12.83 16.65 18.90
C VAL A 61 11.76 15.88 18.12
N LEU A 62 10.69 15.43 18.78
CA LEU A 62 9.56 14.77 18.14
C LEU A 62 8.87 15.71 17.15
N PHE A 63 8.68 16.97 17.50
CA PHE A 63 8.09 17.97 16.62
C PHE A 63 8.94 18.16 15.36
N VAL A 64 10.26 18.31 15.50
CA VAL A 64 11.18 18.43 14.36
C VAL A 64 11.18 17.15 13.53
N HIS A 65 11.22 15.98 14.17
CA HIS A 65 11.19 14.68 13.48
C HIS A 65 9.90 14.49 12.68
N ASN A 66 8.74 14.77 13.27
CA ASN A 66 7.45 14.62 12.59
C ASN A 66 7.22 15.71 11.53
N GLY A 67 7.64 16.95 11.80
CA GLY A 67 7.49 18.06 10.87
C GLY A 67 8.39 17.90 9.64
N VAL A 68 9.68 17.61 9.83
CA VAL A 68 10.65 17.49 8.74
C VAL A 68 10.61 16.11 8.11
N GLY A 69 10.70 15.05 8.92
CA GLY A 69 10.80 13.67 8.44
C GLY A 69 9.46 13.04 8.07
N GLY A 70 8.38 13.43 8.74
CA GLY A 70 7.03 12.95 8.43
C GLY A 70 6.36 13.82 7.36
N ILE A 71 5.76 14.93 7.79
CA ILE A 71 4.95 15.82 6.94
C ILE A 71 5.77 16.39 5.78
N GLY A 72 7.00 16.85 6.05
CA GLY A 72 7.86 17.44 5.04
C GLY A 72 8.22 16.48 3.90
N VAL A 73 8.34 15.18 4.20
CA VAL A 73 8.59 14.14 3.19
C VAL A 73 7.30 13.82 2.42
N LEU A 74 6.16 13.76 3.10
CA LEU A 74 4.85 13.51 2.47
C LEU A 74 4.42 14.64 1.52
N GLY A 75 4.90 15.86 1.74
CA GLY A 75 4.66 17.01 0.87
C GLY A 75 5.42 16.97 -0.46
N ASP A 76 6.31 16.00 -0.66
CA ASP A 76 7.12 15.85 -1.87
C ASP A 76 6.55 14.73 -2.77
N PRO A 77 5.89 15.08 -3.89
CA PRO A 77 5.38 14.13 -4.87
C PRO A 77 6.38 13.08 -5.35
N SER A 78 7.68 13.42 -5.38
CA SER A 78 8.72 12.49 -5.83
C SER A 78 8.97 11.33 -4.86
N LYS A 79 8.52 11.49 -3.61
CA LYS A 79 8.69 10.51 -2.53
C LYS A 79 7.40 9.77 -2.20
N ASP A 80 6.26 10.17 -2.77
CA ASP A 80 5.02 9.42 -2.67
C ASP A 80 5.11 8.18 -3.56
N TYR A 81 5.20 7.01 -2.91
CA TYR A 81 5.28 5.72 -3.57
C TYR A 81 4.08 5.46 -4.51
N GLN A 82 2.86 5.81 -4.10
CA GLN A 82 1.67 5.57 -4.93
C GLN A 82 1.66 6.50 -6.13
N GLN A 83 2.12 7.74 -5.95
CA GLN A 83 2.27 8.68 -7.05
C GLN A 83 3.32 8.22 -8.07
N GLN A 84 4.49 7.78 -7.60
CA GLN A 84 5.53 7.26 -8.51
C GLN A 84 5.02 6.03 -9.25
N LYS A 85 4.33 5.12 -8.57
CA LYS A 85 3.73 3.93 -9.20
C LYS A 85 2.64 4.28 -10.21
N ALA A 86 1.80 5.28 -9.93
CA ALA A 86 0.73 5.69 -10.84
C ALA A 86 1.22 6.56 -12.02
N LYS A 87 2.41 7.16 -11.92
CA LYS A 87 2.93 8.14 -12.88
C LYS A 87 2.86 7.65 -14.32
N SER A 88 3.26 6.40 -14.56
CA SER A 88 3.29 5.81 -15.89
C SER A 88 1.88 5.69 -16.49
N VAL A 89 0.92 5.13 -15.74
CA VAL A 89 -0.45 4.98 -16.23
C VAL A 89 -1.16 6.32 -16.40
N LEU A 90 -0.96 7.28 -15.48
CA LEU A 90 -1.55 8.61 -15.57
C LEU A 90 -1.03 9.43 -16.75
N ALA A 91 0.17 9.11 -17.26
CA ALA A 91 0.75 9.75 -18.44
C ALA A 91 0.20 9.18 -19.77
N HIS A 92 -0.34 7.96 -19.77
CA HIS A 92 -0.76 7.26 -20.99
C HIS A 92 -2.28 7.13 -21.12
N ALA A 93 -3.00 6.95 -20.00
CA ALA A 93 -4.43 6.73 -19.99
C ALA A 93 -5.21 8.05 -19.84
N GLY A 94 -6.25 8.22 -20.64
CA GLY A 94 -7.19 9.33 -20.59
C GLY A 94 -8.52 8.98 -19.90
N SER A 95 -9.44 9.96 -19.86
CA SER A 95 -10.74 9.83 -19.17
C SER A 95 -11.69 8.78 -19.78
N ASN A 96 -11.48 8.40 -21.04
CA ASN A 96 -12.30 7.41 -21.74
C ASN A 96 -11.67 6.00 -21.73
N ASP A 97 -10.52 5.86 -21.06
CA ASP A 97 -9.79 4.61 -20.97
C ASP A 97 -10.12 3.89 -19.65
N VAL A 98 -9.72 2.62 -19.61
CA VAL A 98 -9.90 1.74 -18.45
C VAL A 98 -8.53 1.30 -17.96
N VAL A 99 -8.34 1.33 -16.64
CA VAL A 99 -7.14 0.81 -15.99
C VAL A 99 -7.52 -0.41 -15.16
N VAL A 100 -6.84 -1.52 -15.37
CA VAL A 100 -7.02 -2.79 -14.65
C VAL A 100 -5.83 -3.04 -13.75
N THR A 101 -6.08 -3.27 -12.47
CA THR A 101 -5.04 -3.52 -11.47
C THR A 101 -5.39 -4.66 -10.52
N ALA A 102 -4.37 -5.39 -10.09
CA ALA A 102 -4.40 -6.30 -8.95
C ALA A 102 -3.41 -5.85 -7.86
N GLY A 103 -3.20 -4.53 -7.75
CA GLY A 103 -2.34 -3.91 -6.74
C GLY A 103 -2.92 -3.96 -5.33
N SER A 104 -2.31 -3.22 -4.40
CA SER A 104 -2.84 -3.12 -3.04
C SER A 104 -4.12 -2.27 -3.00
N PRO A 105 -4.99 -2.46 -1.99
CA PRO A 105 -6.17 -1.61 -1.80
C PRO A 105 -5.85 -0.12 -1.61
N VAL A 106 -4.62 0.22 -1.20
CA VAL A 106 -4.19 1.62 -1.09
C VAL A 106 -3.88 2.20 -2.46
N PHE A 107 -3.17 1.44 -3.30
CA PHE A 107 -2.85 1.87 -4.67
C PHE A 107 -4.08 2.00 -5.54
N GLU A 108 -5.00 1.04 -5.43
CA GLU A 108 -6.26 1.08 -6.16
C GLU A 108 -7.10 2.32 -5.82
N ARG A 109 -7.23 2.63 -4.51
CA ARG A 109 -7.92 3.84 -4.06
C ARG A 109 -7.22 5.09 -4.59
N TYR A 110 -5.90 5.13 -4.55
CA TYR A 110 -5.12 6.22 -5.13
C TYR A 110 -5.45 6.43 -6.62
N LEU A 111 -5.44 5.35 -7.41
CA LEU A 111 -5.81 5.43 -8.84
C LEU A 111 -7.23 5.95 -9.02
N ARG A 112 -8.22 5.49 -8.24
CA ARG A 112 -9.60 6.03 -8.32
C ARG A 112 -9.69 7.53 -8.04
N TYR A 113 -8.84 8.05 -7.17
CA TYR A 113 -8.83 9.48 -6.86
C TYR A 113 -8.13 10.32 -7.93
N GLN A 114 -7.07 9.79 -8.56
CA GLN A 114 -6.20 10.56 -9.45
C GLN A 114 -6.46 10.32 -10.94
N PHE A 115 -6.95 9.14 -11.32
CA PHE A 115 -7.24 8.79 -12.70
C PHE A 115 -8.68 9.17 -13.06
N PRO A 116 -8.91 9.99 -14.10
CA PRO A 116 -10.25 10.46 -14.47
C PRO A 116 -11.12 9.39 -15.16
N GLY A 117 -10.53 8.29 -15.61
CA GLY A 117 -11.24 7.19 -16.26
C GLY A 117 -11.71 6.11 -15.28
N LYS A 118 -12.03 4.92 -15.82
CA LYS A 118 -12.54 3.81 -15.01
C LYS A 118 -11.40 2.93 -14.50
N VAL A 119 -11.36 2.69 -13.19
CA VAL A 119 -10.46 1.70 -12.57
C VAL A 119 -11.23 0.40 -12.28
N ILE A 120 -10.69 -0.72 -12.75
CA ILE A 120 -11.15 -2.08 -12.45
C ILE A 120 -10.15 -2.72 -11.50
N TYR A 121 -10.62 -3.07 -10.31
CA TYR A 121 -9.84 -3.77 -9.30
C TYR A 121 -10.19 -5.26 -9.30
N LEU A 122 -9.24 -6.11 -9.66
CA LEU A 122 -9.53 -7.53 -9.87
C LEU A 122 -9.88 -8.27 -8.56
N TYR A 123 -9.45 -7.76 -7.40
CA TYR A 123 -9.80 -8.35 -6.12
C TYR A 123 -11.29 -8.17 -5.75
N ASP A 124 -11.98 -7.19 -6.33
CA ASP A 124 -13.41 -6.95 -6.07
C ASP A 124 -14.34 -7.78 -6.97
N LEU A 125 -13.83 -8.35 -8.06
CA LEU A 125 -14.64 -9.07 -9.05
C LEU A 125 -14.98 -10.50 -8.60
N SER A 126 -16.20 -10.99 -8.86
CA SER A 126 -16.53 -12.40 -8.65
C SER A 126 -15.72 -13.31 -9.58
N GLU A 127 -15.69 -14.62 -9.28
CA GLU A 127 -15.04 -15.60 -10.15
C GLU A 127 -15.65 -15.60 -11.56
N GLU A 128 -16.98 -15.48 -11.66
CA GLU A 128 -17.71 -15.37 -12.93
C GLU A 128 -17.27 -14.11 -13.72
N GLN A 129 -17.14 -12.97 -13.04
CA GLN A 129 -16.69 -11.72 -13.67
C GLN A 129 -15.24 -11.80 -14.17
N LEU A 130 -14.38 -12.54 -13.46
CA LEU A 130 -13.00 -12.79 -13.89
C LEU A 130 -12.93 -13.83 -15.02
N SER A 131 -13.74 -14.88 -14.97
CA SER A 131 -13.72 -15.96 -15.97
C SER A 131 -14.18 -15.50 -17.34
N ASP A 132 -15.19 -14.64 -17.35
CA ASP A 132 -15.80 -14.09 -18.56
C ASP A 132 -14.95 -12.96 -19.17
N ALA A 133 -13.85 -12.58 -18.50
CA ALA A 133 -12.91 -11.54 -18.91
C ALA A 133 -13.63 -10.30 -19.44
N ILE A 134 -14.68 -9.85 -18.73
CA ILE A 134 -15.54 -8.73 -19.16
C ILE A 134 -14.75 -7.43 -19.01
N LEU A 135 -13.82 -7.25 -19.93
CA LEU A 135 -13.17 -6.00 -20.19
C LEU A 135 -14.14 -5.19 -21.06
N PRO A 136 -14.46 -3.95 -20.66
CA PRO A 136 -15.50 -3.16 -21.31
C PRO A 136 -15.15 -2.90 -22.79
N VAL A 137 -15.92 -3.54 -23.68
CA VAL A 137 -15.75 -3.53 -25.14
C VAL A 137 -15.85 -2.12 -25.75
N ASN A 138 -16.53 -1.19 -25.07
CA ASN A 138 -16.75 0.18 -25.55
C ASN A 138 -15.69 1.19 -25.08
N SER A 139 -14.57 0.74 -24.50
CA SER A 139 -13.50 1.62 -24.02
C SER A 139 -12.49 1.88 -25.12
N HIS A 140 -11.91 3.08 -25.19
CA HIS A 140 -10.96 3.41 -26.25
C HIS A 140 -9.67 2.60 -26.11
N ASN A 141 -9.06 2.62 -24.93
CA ASN A 141 -7.99 1.72 -24.55
C ASN A 141 -8.27 1.05 -23.20
N ILE A 142 -7.71 -0.14 -23.03
CA ILE A 142 -7.69 -0.86 -21.76
C ILE A 142 -6.23 -1.07 -21.38
N TYR A 143 -5.81 -0.40 -20.32
CA TYR A 143 -4.49 -0.51 -19.73
C TYR A 143 -4.50 -1.52 -18.59
N ILE A 144 -3.57 -2.45 -18.61
CA ILE A 144 -3.39 -3.49 -17.59
C ILE A 144 -2.04 -3.25 -16.93
N LEU A 145 -2.04 -3.11 -15.61
CA LEU A 145 -0.82 -2.88 -14.85
C LEU A 145 -0.08 -4.20 -14.60
N ASP A 146 1.24 -4.14 -14.46
CA ASP A 146 2.07 -5.34 -14.23
C ASP A 146 1.66 -6.16 -13.01
N ASP A 147 1.07 -5.51 -11.99
CA ASP A 147 0.59 -6.21 -10.79
C ASP A 147 -0.51 -7.24 -11.05
N VAL A 148 -1.15 -7.25 -12.22
CA VAL A 148 -2.05 -8.32 -12.69
C VAL A 148 -1.28 -9.59 -13.03
N PHE A 149 -0.08 -9.46 -13.60
CA PHE A 149 0.77 -10.58 -14.02
C PHE A 149 1.74 -11.01 -12.91
N HIS A 150 2.22 -10.05 -12.12
CA HIS A 150 3.20 -10.24 -11.05
C HIS A 150 2.67 -9.67 -9.73
N GLN A 151 1.75 -10.42 -9.11
CA GLN A 151 1.10 -10.00 -7.86
C GLN A 151 2.08 -9.93 -6.69
N HIS A 152 1.88 -8.96 -5.80
CA HIS A 152 2.73 -8.76 -4.63
C HIS A 152 2.58 -9.92 -3.63
N ARG A 153 3.69 -10.44 -3.09
CA ARG A 153 3.70 -11.61 -2.16
C ARG A 153 2.70 -11.51 -1.01
N SER A 154 2.55 -10.32 -0.43
CA SER A 154 1.61 -10.13 0.69
C SER A 154 0.16 -10.39 0.30
N LEU A 155 -0.23 -10.06 -0.94
CA LEU A 155 -1.58 -10.33 -1.45
C LEU A 155 -1.76 -11.82 -1.74
N ILE A 156 -0.74 -12.47 -2.31
CA ILE A 156 -0.71 -13.93 -2.54
C ILE A 156 -0.95 -14.69 -1.22
N THR A 157 -0.25 -14.28 -0.16
CA THR A 157 -0.41 -14.91 1.17
C THR A 157 -1.78 -14.66 1.77
N ARG A 158 -2.29 -13.42 1.68
CA ARG A 158 -3.55 -13.03 2.32
C ARG A 158 -4.80 -13.53 1.59
N PHE A 159 -4.74 -13.60 0.26
CA PHE A 159 -5.88 -13.86 -0.61
C PHE A 159 -5.53 -14.93 -1.64
N SER A 160 -5.06 -16.10 -1.19
CA SER A 160 -4.53 -17.16 -2.06
C SER A 160 -5.51 -17.63 -3.14
N GLU A 161 -6.77 -17.88 -2.79
CA GLU A 161 -7.77 -18.33 -3.76
C GLU A 161 -8.09 -17.27 -4.81
N LYS A 162 -8.20 -16.01 -4.38
CA LYS A 162 -8.44 -14.88 -5.29
C LYS A 162 -7.24 -14.63 -6.20
N THR A 163 -6.03 -14.77 -5.67
CA THR A 163 -4.78 -14.67 -6.43
C THR A 163 -4.77 -15.69 -7.58
N LYS A 164 -5.12 -16.96 -7.31
CA LYS A 164 -5.21 -17.99 -8.35
C LYS A 164 -6.22 -17.66 -9.44
N GLN A 165 -7.35 -17.06 -9.07
CA GLN A 165 -8.36 -16.61 -10.06
C GLN A 165 -7.81 -15.48 -10.93
N ILE A 166 -7.08 -14.54 -10.34
CA ILE A 166 -6.41 -13.45 -11.06
C ILE A 166 -5.30 -14.00 -11.96
N GLU A 167 -4.52 -14.98 -11.52
CA GLU A 167 -3.50 -15.65 -12.34
C GLU A 167 -4.11 -16.29 -13.59
N ARG A 168 -5.25 -17.00 -13.46
CA ARG A 168 -5.97 -17.55 -14.61
C ARG A 168 -6.48 -16.47 -15.56
N PHE A 169 -6.96 -15.34 -15.03
CA PHE A 169 -7.34 -14.19 -15.84
C PHE A 169 -6.12 -13.61 -16.59
N ALA A 170 -5.00 -13.44 -15.87
CA ALA A 170 -3.75 -12.92 -16.39
C ALA A 170 -3.20 -13.81 -17.53
N GLU A 171 -3.21 -15.13 -17.36
CA GLU A 171 -2.81 -16.10 -18.40
C GLU A 171 -3.65 -15.99 -19.67
N LYS A 172 -4.97 -15.79 -19.53
CA LYS A 172 -5.87 -15.62 -20.68
C LYS A 172 -5.61 -14.33 -21.44
N VAL A 173 -5.27 -13.25 -20.72
CA VAL A 173 -5.15 -11.91 -21.30
C VAL A 173 -3.73 -11.63 -21.82
N MET A 174 -2.70 -12.23 -21.23
CA MET A 174 -1.30 -12.02 -21.58
C MET A 174 -0.98 -12.09 -23.10
N PRO A 175 -1.55 -13.03 -23.89
CA PRO A 175 -1.26 -13.09 -25.33
C PRO A 175 -1.78 -11.87 -26.13
N TYR A 176 -2.76 -11.16 -25.57
CA TYR A 176 -3.46 -10.05 -26.23
C TYR A 176 -2.98 -8.68 -25.75
N VAL A 177 -1.95 -8.62 -24.92
CA VAL A 177 -1.43 -7.34 -24.45
C VAL A 177 -0.10 -6.97 -25.11
N GLU A 178 0.15 -5.67 -25.22
CA GLU A 178 1.45 -5.13 -25.61
C GLU A 178 1.95 -4.18 -24.54
N LYS A 179 3.25 -4.24 -24.24
CA LYS A 179 3.85 -3.33 -23.26
C LYS A 179 3.97 -1.93 -23.87
N VAL A 180 3.38 -0.94 -23.22
CA VAL A 180 3.37 0.46 -23.69
C VAL A 180 4.43 1.29 -22.98
N ALA A 181 4.67 1.03 -21.69
CA ALA A 181 5.79 1.62 -20.97
C ALA A 181 6.40 0.61 -19.99
N ASP A 182 7.68 0.80 -19.72
CA ASP A 182 8.44 0.05 -18.74
C ASP A 182 8.92 0.99 -17.63
N ASP A 183 8.77 0.56 -16.38
CA ASP A 183 9.15 1.32 -15.20
C ASP A 183 9.60 0.38 -14.08
N GLU A 184 10.05 0.94 -12.96
CA GLU A 184 10.52 0.17 -11.80
C GLU A 184 9.44 -0.71 -11.15
N PHE A 185 8.17 -0.56 -11.56
CA PHE A 185 7.02 -1.32 -11.09
C PHE A 185 6.55 -2.38 -12.09
N GLY A 186 7.34 -2.65 -13.14
CA GLY A 186 7.05 -3.67 -14.16
C GLY A 186 6.35 -3.11 -15.41
N GLY A 187 5.88 -1.87 -15.36
CA GLY A 187 5.31 -1.15 -16.49
C GLY A 187 3.80 -1.31 -16.67
N ILE A 188 3.36 -0.83 -17.83
CA ILE A 188 1.94 -0.83 -18.24
C ILE A 188 1.79 -1.53 -19.58
N TYR A 189 0.69 -2.24 -19.71
CA TYR A 189 0.33 -3.01 -20.89
C TYR A 189 -0.97 -2.47 -21.47
N ARG A 190 -1.13 -2.49 -22.78
CA ARG A 190 -2.38 -2.16 -23.46
C ARG A 190 -2.95 -3.42 -24.08
N LEU A 191 -4.23 -3.68 -23.85
CA LEU A 191 -4.96 -4.74 -24.53
C LEU A 191 -5.12 -4.36 -26.02
N ARG A 192 -4.71 -5.27 -26.90
CA ARG A 192 -4.97 -5.16 -28.33
C ARG A 192 -6.46 -5.38 -28.57
N THR A 193 -7.16 -4.34 -29.00
CA THR A 193 -8.45 -4.50 -29.65
C THR A 193 -8.17 -5.04 -31.05
N GLU A 194 -8.53 -6.30 -31.32
CA GLU A 194 -8.63 -6.76 -32.71
C GLU A 194 -9.63 -5.83 -33.42
N GLY A 195 -9.19 -5.24 -34.54
CA GLY A 195 -10.04 -4.41 -35.40
C GLY A 195 -11.06 -5.24 -36.18
#